data_AF-A0A669C7L6-F1
#
_entry.id   AF-A0A669C7L6-F1
#
_cell.length_a   1.000
_cell.length_b   1.000
_cell.length_c   1.000
_cell.angle_alpha   90.00
_cell.angle_beta   90.00
_cell.angle_gamma   90.00
#
_symmetry.space_group_name_H-M   'P 1'
#
loop_
_entity.id
_entity.type
_entity.pdbx_description
1 polymer ?
#
loop_
_entity_poly.entity_id
_entity_poly.type
_entity_poly.pdbx_seq_one_letter_code
_entity_poly.pdbx_strand_id
1 'polypeptide(L)'
;RITKIELILFVNRHFLHECIGTTSRYSLTLNPCRTTPIPQCNLCILTYYFCFSHRGHLLPNLALNKTAVQSSNGDNIGFAFKAVDGNRDENYQKGSCTLTLSQSDPWWRVDLARVYTIGAVVITNSAGFENRLDGAEIWIGKSANFSDPERERCAVISHIPSGETFYFPCSSIEGRYVTVFLPGSGKVLNLCEVEVYYGNHIFILMLIQKSGSSQTPWTC
;
A
#
# COMPACT_ATOMS: atom_id res chain seq x y z
N ARG A 1 2.50 -27.67 2.69
CA ARG A 1 2.37 -26.40 3.45
C ARG A 1 1.63 -25.43 2.53
N ILE A 2 0.38 -25.10 2.84
CA ILE A 2 -0.43 -24.18 2.03
C ILE A 2 -0.16 -22.78 2.56
N THR A 3 0.50 -21.94 1.77
CA THR A 3 0.58 -20.50 2.01
C THR A 3 -0.80 -19.91 1.76
N LYS A 4 -1.46 -19.43 2.82
CA LYS A 4 -2.70 -18.67 2.69
C LYS A 4 -2.35 -17.33 2.06
N ILE A 5 -2.71 -17.13 0.80
CA ILE A 5 -2.56 -15.85 0.11
C ILE A 5 -3.87 -15.08 0.32
N GLU A 6 -3.84 -14.01 1.11
CA GLU A 6 -4.96 -13.07 1.16
C GLU A 6 -4.88 -12.13 -0.06
N LEU A 7 -5.93 -12.15 -0.88
CA LEU A 7 -6.10 -11.25 -2.01
C LEU A 7 -7.00 -10.09 -1.57
N ILE A 8 -6.43 -8.91 -1.34
CA ILE A 8 -7.23 -7.72 -1.03
C ILE A 8 -7.54 -7.00 -2.35
N LEU A 9 -8.81 -7.06 -2.76
CA LEU A 9 -9.32 -6.35 -3.93
C LEU A 9 -9.83 -4.97 -3.50
N PHE A 10 -9.24 -3.90 -4.02
CA PHE A 10 -9.75 -2.53 -3.86
C PHE A 10 -10.43 -2.10 -5.17
N VAL A 11 -11.74 -1.88 -5.14
CA VAL A 11 -12.55 -1.49 -6.31
C VAL A 11 -12.94 -0.02 -6.19
N ASN A 12 -12.76 0.76 -7.26
CA ASN A 12 -13.11 2.19 -7.31
C ASN A 12 -14.64 2.38 -7.52
N ARG A 13 -15.22 3.40 -6.87
CA ARG A 13 -16.67 3.68 -6.78
C ARG A 13 -17.37 3.94 -8.12
N HIS A 14 -16.63 4.28 -9.18
CA HIS A 14 -17.22 4.80 -10.42
C HIS A 14 -17.81 3.73 -11.35
N PHE A 15 -17.65 2.43 -11.05
CA PHE A 15 -18.01 1.33 -11.96
C PHE A 15 -19.00 0.28 -11.41
N LEU A 16 -19.50 0.46 -10.18
CA LEU A 16 -20.53 -0.42 -9.62
C LEU A 16 -21.79 0.37 -9.36
N HIS A 17 -22.72 0.36 -10.33
CA HIS A 17 -24.09 0.79 -10.06
C HIS A 17 -24.85 -0.19 -9.15
N GLU A 18 -24.25 -1.29 -8.66
CA GLU A 18 -24.92 -2.28 -7.78
C GLU A 18 -24.02 -3.01 -6.77
N CYS A 19 -23.08 -2.36 -6.08
CA CYS A 19 -22.52 -2.93 -4.84
C CYS A 19 -22.31 -1.85 -3.78
N ILE A 20 -23.18 -1.92 -2.77
CA ILE A 20 -23.27 -1.03 -1.61
C ILE A 20 -21.95 -1.03 -0.83
N GLY A 21 -21.56 0.17 -0.38
CA GLY A 21 -20.25 0.43 0.21
C GLY A 21 -20.03 -0.24 1.55
N THR A 22 -18.99 -1.06 1.63
CA THR A 22 -18.18 -1.36 2.81
C THR A 22 -16.87 -1.98 2.33
N THR A 23 -15.74 -1.58 2.93
CA THR A 23 -14.47 -2.32 2.84
C THR A 23 -14.71 -3.79 3.13
N SER A 24 -14.70 -4.62 2.09
CA SER A 24 -14.96 -6.06 2.21
C SER A 24 -13.68 -6.83 1.86
N ARG A 25 -13.14 -7.59 2.83
CA ARG A 25 -12.06 -8.55 2.58
C ARG A 25 -12.66 -9.75 1.84
N TYR A 26 -12.14 -10.04 0.65
CA TYR A 26 -12.48 -11.27 -0.06
C TYR A 26 -11.35 -12.27 0.11
N SER A 27 -11.65 -13.49 0.56
CA SER A 27 -10.70 -14.61 0.57
C SER A 27 -11.02 -15.52 -0.61
N LEU A 28 -10.16 -15.56 -1.62
CA LEU A 28 -10.31 -16.50 -2.74
C LEU A 28 -9.60 -17.82 -2.40
N THR A 29 -10.38 -18.87 -2.18
CA THR A 29 -9.85 -20.24 -2.07
C THR A 29 -9.73 -20.81 -3.48
N LEU A 30 -8.51 -20.93 -4.01
CA LEU A 30 -8.27 -21.62 -5.27
C LEU A 30 -8.40 -23.14 -5.04
N ASN A 31 -9.54 -23.71 -5.38
CA ASN A 31 -9.71 -25.16 -5.43
C ASN A 31 -9.25 -25.69 -6.80
N PRO A 32 -8.51 -26.80 -6.88
CA PRO A 32 -8.23 -27.45 -8.16
C PRO A 32 -9.53 -27.95 -8.79
N CYS A 33 -9.80 -27.54 -10.04
CA CYS A 33 -10.98 -27.95 -10.78
C CYS A 33 -11.01 -29.47 -10.96
N ARG A 34 -11.99 -30.15 -10.34
CA ARG A 34 -12.35 -31.53 -10.68
C ARG A 34 -13.37 -31.46 -11.81
N THR A 35 -13.06 -32.08 -12.94
CA THR A 35 -13.89 -32.09 -14.15
C THR A 35 -15.17 -32.91 -13.93
N THR A 36 -16.33 -32.27 -13.90
CA THR A 36 -17.63 -32.92 -14.20
C THR A 36 -18.51 -31.99 -15.04
N PRO A 37 -19.36 -32.53 -15.96
CA PRO A 37 -20.10 -31.72 -16.92
C PRO A 37 -21.56 -31.51 -16.49
N ILE A 38 -21.96 -30.27 -16.21
CA ILE A 38 -23.37 -29.84 -16.02
C ILE A 38 -23.53 -28.44 -16.69
N PRO A 39 -24.67 -28.11 -17.33
CA PRO A 39 -24.80 -26.98 -18.23
C PRO A 39 -24.91 -25.65 -17.46
N GLN A 40 -23.78 -25.06 -17.12
CA GLN A 40 -23.66 -23.68 -16.61
C GLN A 40 -22.80 -22.82 -17.55
N CYS A 41 -23.05 -22.92 -18.86
CA CYS A 41 -22.20 -22.26 -19.85
C CYS A 41 -22.15 -20.72 -19.69
N ASN A 42 -23.18 -20.03 -19.21
CA ASN A 42 -23.10 -18.56 -19.11
C ASN A 42 -22.32 -18.05 -17.89
N LEU A 43 -22.32 -18.77 -16.77
CA LEU A 43 -21.57 -18.38 -15.57
C LEU A 43 -20.08 -18.78 -15.68
N CYS A 44 -19.80 -19.95 -16.28
CA CYS A 44 -18.45 -20.39 -16.56
C CYS A 44 -17.74 -19.55 -17.64
N ILE A 45 -18.47 -18.99 -18.61
CA ILE A 45 -17.89 -18.08 -19.61
C ILE A 45 -17.51 -16.74 -18.96
N LEU A 46 -18.33 -16.18 -18.06
CA LEU A 46 -17.99 -14.95 -17.34
C LEU A 46 -16.79 -15.13 -16.41
N THR A 47 -16.69 -16.25 -15.70
CA THR A 47 -15.50 -16.58 -14.90
C THR A 47 -14.29 -16.90 -15.77
N TYR A 48 -14.47 -17.52 -16.94
CA TYR A 48 -13.41 -17.72 -17.93
C TYR A 48 -12.90 -16.39 -18.49
N TYR A 49 -13.76 -15.44 -18.87
CA TYR A 49 -13.32 -14.10 -19.30
C TYR A 49 -12.69 -13.28 -18.16
N PHE A 50 -13.21 -13.38 -16.92
CA PHE A 50 -12.56 -12.77 -15.75
C PHE A 50 -11.18 -13.40 -15.46
N CYS A 51 -11.02 -14.71 -15.70
CA CYS A 51 -9.79 -15.47 -15.44
C CYS A 51 -8.78 -15.42 -16.61
N PHE A 52 -9.23 -15.25 -17.86
CA PHE A 52 -8.38 -15.24 -19.07
C PHE A 52 -8.18 -13.85 -19.71
N SER A 53 -9.00 -12.83 -19.41
CA SER A 53 -8.84 -11.49 -20.01
C SER A 53 -7.89 -10.59 -19.21
N HIS A 54 -7.72 -10.84 -17.92
CA HIS A 54 -6.71 -10.16 -17.13
C HIS A 54 -5.47 -11.04 -17.04
N ARG A 55 -4.50 -10.82 -17.93
CA ARG A 55 -3.11 -11.02 -17.52
C ARG A 55 -2.97 -10.20 -16.23
N GLY A 56 -2.93 -10.86 -15.08
CA GLY A 56 -2.61 -10.24 -13.81
C GLY A 56 -1.19 -9.69 -13.92
N HIS A 57 -1.06 -8.52 -14.51
CA HIS A 57 0.19 -7.79 -14.53
C HIS A 57 0.41 -7.36 -13.10
N LEU A 58 1.33 -8.05 -12.43
CA LEU A 58 1.89 -7.59 -11.17
C LEU A 58 2.43 -6.19 -11.45
N LEU A 59 1.76 -5.15 -10.92
CA LEU A 59 2.21 -3.80 -11.15
C LEU A 59 3.54 -3.62 -10.43
N PRO A 60 4.57 -3.09 -11.10
CA PRO A 60 5.85 -2.87 -10.46
C PRO A 60 5.72 -1.76 -9.41
N ASN A 61 6.22 -2.01 -8.20
CA ASN A 61 6.41 -0.96 -7.19
C ASN A 61 7.43 0.06 -7.73
N LEU A 62 6.98 1.28 -8.00
CA LEU A 62 7.80 2.36 -8.53
C LEU A 62 8.83 2.89 -7.54
N ALA A 63 8.57 2.72 -6.24
CA ALA A 63 9.43 3.18 -5.16
C ALA A 63 10.54 2.19 -4.81
N LEU A 64 10.43 0.92 -5.24
CA LEU A 64 11.39 -0.13 -4.90
C LEU A 64 12.83 0.28 -5.25
N ASN A 65 13.71 0.22 -4.25
CA ASN A 65 15.12 0.59 -4.31
C ASN A 65 15.39 2.01 -4.82
N LYS A 66 14.42 2.92 -4.69
CA LYS A 66 14.61 4.33 -5.02
C LYS A 66 15.29 5.08 -3.88
N THR A 67 15.85 6.25 -4.22
CA THR A 67 16.45 7.12 -3.21
C THR A 67 15.36 7.71 -2.33
N ALA A 68 15.45 7.45 -1.04
CA ALA A 68 14.58 8.03 -0.03
C ALA A 68 15.38 8.83 0.99
N VAL A 69 14.76 9.89 1.51
CA VAL A 69 15.30 10.78 2.54
C VAL A 69 14.21 11.08 3.56
N GLN A 70 14.61 11.45 4.77
CA GLN A 70 13.69 11.81 5.84
C GLN A 70 14.22 13.01 6.62
N SER A 71 13.34 13.67 7.36
CA SER A 71 13.63 14.91 8.10
C SER A 71 14.74 14.77 9.14
N SER A 72 14.88 13.59 9.75
CA SER A 72 15.96 13.24 10.68
C SER A 72 16.07 11.72 10.81
N ASN A 73 17.22 11.22 11.25
CA ASN A 73 17.39 9.81 11.60
C ASN A 73 17.25 9.65 13.11
N GLY A 74 16.29 8.83 13.55
CA GLY A 74 16.04 8.56 14.97
C GLY A 74 17.15 7.75 15.64
N ASP A 75 17.81 6.88 14.87
CA ASP A 75 18.93 6.04 15.30
C ASP A 75 19.81 5.60 14.10
N ASN A 76 20.64 4.58 14.30
CA ASN A 76 21.56 4.05 13.31
C ASN A 76 21.01 2.86 12.49
N ILE A 77 19.71 2.54 12.57
CA ILE A 77 19.07 1.46 11.81
C ILE A 77 17.86 1.92 11.00
N GLY A 78 17.10 2.89 11.50
CA GLY A 78 15.86 3.41 10.93
C GLY A 78 16.05 4.40 9.79
N PHE A 79 16.95 4.11 8.84
CA PHE A 79 17.23 5.00 7.72
C PHE A 79 16.09 5.05 6.70
N ALA A 80 15.92 6.19 6.03
CA ALA A 80 14.84 6.42 5.06
C ALA A 80 14.72 5.34 3.95
N PHE A 81 15.83 4.78 3.46
CA PHE A 81 15.80 3.79 2.38
C PHE A 81 15.13 2.46 2.77
N LYS A 82 14.91 2.22 4.08
CA LYS A 82 14.25 1.02 4.57
C LYS A 82 12.81 0.88 4.10
N ALA A 83 12.06 1.98 4.04
CA ALA A 83 10.67 1.95 3.56
C ALA A 83 10.52 1.72 2.05
N VAL A 84 11.60 1.43 1.32
CA VAL A 84 11.58 1.14 -0.11
C VAL A 84 12.46 -0.05 -0.46
N ASP A 85 12.78 -0.90 0.51
CA ASP A 85 13.67 -2.04 0.33
C ASP A 85 12.93 -3.31 -0.13
N GLY A 86 11.60 -3.25 -0.25
CA GLY A 86 10.76 -4.36 -0.70
C GLY A 86 10.38 -5.32 0.42
N ASN A 87 10.63 -4.99 1.69
CA ASN A 87 10.35 -5.84 2.82
C ASN A 87 9.40 -5.17 3.83
N ARG A 88 8.18 -5.69 3.88
CA ARG A 88 7.08 -5.21 4.75
C ARG A 88 7.18 -5.67 6.21
N ASP A 89 8.32 -6.18 6.66
CA ASP A 89 8.45 -6.71 8.03
C ASP A 89 8.11 -5.61 9.05
N GLU A 90 7.05 -5.84 9.81
CA GLU A 90 6.51 -4.87 10.74
C GLU A 90 7.34 -4.71 12.01
N ASN A 91 8.28 -5.63 12.26
CA ASN A 91 9.12 -5.58 13.44
C ASN A 91 10.32 -4.67 13.20
N TYR A 92 10.32 -3.51 13.85
CA TYR A 92 11.40 -2.53 13.81
C TYR A 92 12.80 -3.14 14.02
N GLN A 93 12.92 -4.12 14.92
CA GLN A 93 14.20 -4.76 15.26
C GLN A 93 14.78 -5.62 14.13
N LYS A 94 13.97 -5.98 13.12
CA LYS A 94 14.45 -6.65 11.91
C LYS A 94 15.04 -5.69 10.89
N GLY A 95 15.01 -4.38 11.17
CA GLY A 95 15.74 -3.37 10.41
C GLY A 95 15.15 -3.11 9.03
N SER A 96 13.84 -3.25 8.87
CA SER A 96 13.09 -2.94 7.64
C SER A 96 12.23 -1.69 7.75
N CYS A 97 12.25 -0.98 8.89
CA CYS A 97 11.44 0.21 9.08
C CYS A 97 12.29 1.46 9.27
N THR A 98 11.76 2.60 8.85
CA THR A 98 12.33 3.95 9.01
C THR A 98 12.00 4.50 10.39
N LEU A 99 12.80 5.44 10.91
CA LEU A 99 12.49 6.14 12.15
C LEU A 99 13.08 7.54 12.14
N THR A 100 12.26 8.55 12.41
CA THR A 100 12.73 9.91 12.69
C THR A 100 12.99 10.13 14.17
N LEU A 101 13.70 11.21 14.51
CA LEU A 101 13.67 11.74 15.88
C LEU A 101 12.26 12.24 16.23
N SER A 102 12.02 12.43 17.53
CA SER A 102 10.88 13.22 18.00
C SER A 102 11.11 14.67 17.63
N GLN A 103 10.29 15.19 16.73
CA GLN A 103 10.42 16.56 16.21
C GLN A 103 9.05 17.13 15.82
N SER A 104 9.02 18.42 15.49
CA SER A 104 7.86 19.02 14.83
C SER A 104 7.85 18.63 13.36
N ASP A 105 6.67 18.26 12.87
CA ASP A 105 6.37 18.06 11.46
C ASP A 105 7.37 17.12 10.72
N PRO A 106 7.66 15.91 11.25
CA PRO A 106 8.55 14.96 10.60
C PRO A 106 8.00 14.50 9.25
N TRP A 107 8.90 14.15 8.34
CA TRP A 107 8.55 13.70 7.01
C TRP A 107 9.54 12.69 6.46
N TRP A 108 9.03 11.86 5.56
CA TRP A 108 9.78 10.92 4.74
C TRP A 108 9.41 11.13 3.28
N ARG A 109 10.37 10.99 2.35
CA ARG A 109 10.15 11.20 0.93
C ARG A 109 10.99 10.28 0.07
N VAL A 110 10.39 9.74 -0.99
CA VAL A 110 11.06 9.02 -2.07
C VAL A 110 11.11 9.85 -3.35
N ASP A 111 12.25 9.78 -4.06
CA ASP A 111 12.43 10.26 -5.43
C ASP A 111 12.28 9.09 -6.41
N LEU A 112 11.21 9.09 -7.20
CA LEU A 112 10.92 8.05 -8.20
C LEU A 112 11.82 8.13 -9.45
N ALA A 113 12.77 9.06 -9.48
CA ALA A 113 13.72 9.41 -10.53
C ALA A 113 13.12 10.12 -11.77
N ARG A 114 11.84 9.91 -12.06
CA ARG A 114 11.10 10.62 -13.11
C ARG A 114 9.64 10.82 -12.71
N VAL A 115 8.92 11.65 -13.47
CA VAL A 115 7.49 11.88 -13.25
C VAL A 115 6.70 10.65 -13.71
N TYR A 116 5.75 10.23 -12.88
CA TYR A 116 4.79 9.18 -13.14
C TYR A 116 3.37 9.68 -12.86
N THR A 117 2.39 9.08 -13.53
CA THR A 117 0.98 9.19 -13.15
C THR A 117 0.70 8.18 -12.04
N ILE A 118 0.65 8.64 -10.79
CA ILE A 118 0.56 7.81 -9.58
C ILE A 118 -0.91 7.53 -9.24
N GLY A 119 -1.27 6.26 -9.27
CA GLY A 119 -2.62 5.77 -8.97
C GLY A 119 -2.86 5.46 -7.52
N ALA A 120 -1.82 5.01 -6.82
CA ALA A 120 -1.93 4.60 -5.45
C ALA A 120 -0.60 4.62 -4.71
N VAL A 121 -0.71 4.78 -3.40
CA VAL A 121 0.37 4.59 -2.45
C VAL A 121 -0.08 3.53 -1.44
N VAL A 122 0.81 2.61 -1.10
CA VAL A 122 0.58 1.56 -0.10
C VAL A 122 1.56 1.77 1.03
N ILE A 123 1.08 1.73 2.27
CA ILE A 123 1.90 1.96 3.46
C ILE A 123 1.75 0.79 4.42
N THR A 124 2.89 0.25 4.87
CA THR A 124 2.97 -0.71 5.97
C THR A 124 3.39 0.01 7.25
N ASN A 125 2.58 -0.13 8.30
CA ASN A 125 2.86 0.44 9.62
C ASN A 125 3.76 -0.50 10.44
N SER A 126 4.48 0.05 11.42
CA SER A 126 5.22 -0.76 12.38
C SER A 126 4.29 -1.44 13.38
N ALA A 127 4.73 -2.57 13.92
CA ALA A 127 4.08 -3.17 15.07
C ALA A 127 4.40 -2.41 16.37
N GLY A 128 3.41 -2.30 17.27
CA GLY A 128 3.57 -1.81 18.65
C GLY A 128 3.62 -0.29 18.84
N PHE A 129 3.58 0.49 17.75
CA PHE A 129 3.53 1.96 17.78
C PHE A 129 2.51 2.52 16.78
N GLU A 130 1.40 1.80 16.60
CA GLU A 130 0.47 1.99 15.50
C GLU A 130 -0.08 3.41 15.38
N ASN A 131 -0.37 4.06 16.51
CA ASN A 131 -0.98 5.39 16.56
C ASN A 131 -0.03 6.53 16.10
N ARG A 132 1.26 6.23 15.83
CA ARG A 132 2.23 7.26 15.38
C ARG A 132 1.91 7.79 13.98
N LEU A 133 1.31 6.98 13.11
CA LEU A 133 0.94 7.38 11.75
C LEU A 133 -0.41 8.10 11.66
N ASP A 134 -1.17 8.16 12.76
CA ASP A 134 -2.49 8.79 12.77
C ASP A 134 -2.37 10.29 12.47
N GLY A 135 -3.08 10.73 11.44
CA GLY A 135 -3.05 12.10 10.93
C GLY A 135 -1.92 12.39 9.93
N ALA A 136 -1.09 11.41 9.56
CA ALA A 136 -0.11 11.59 8.50
C ALA A 136 -0.78 11.86 7.15
N GLU A 137 -0.11 12.62 6.29
CA GLU A 137 -0.59 13.04 5.00
C GLU A 137 0.33 12.52 3.89
N ILE A 138 -0.25 11.95 2.85
CA ILE A 138 0.47 11.50 1.65
C ILE A 138 0.38 12.61 0.61
N TRP A 139 1.52 13.17 0.23
CA TRP A 139 1.63 14.23 -0.76
C TRP A 139 2.45 13.79 -1.96
N ILE A 140 2.03 14.22 -3.14
CA ILE A 140 2.65 13.87 -4.42
C ILE A 140 2.96 15.17 -5.16
N GLY A 141 4.17 15.30 -5.70
CA GLY A 141 4.57 16.48 -6.46
C GLY A 141 5.68 16.22 -7.47
N LYS A 142 5.89 17.18 -8.36
CA LYS A 142 6.95 17.11 -9.39
C LYS A 142 8.29 17.64 -8.85
N SER A 143 8.26 18.50 -7.84
CA SER A 143 9.45 19.03 -7.14
C SER A 143 9.63 18.47 -5.73
N ALA A 144 10.87 18.52 -5.25
CA ALA A 144 11.22 18.24 -3.86
C ALA A 144 10.93 19.44 -2.91
N ASN A 145 10.45 20.57 -3.44
CA ASN A 145 10.11 21.73 -2.63
C ASN A 145 8.72 21.55 -1.98
N PHE A 146 8.62 21.70 -0.66
CA PHE A 146 7.33 21.65 0.05
C PHE A 146 6.39 22.81 -0.33
N SER A 147 6.93 23.92 -0.82
CA SER A 147 6.18 25.08 -1.30
C SER A 147 5.77 24.99 -2.78
N ASP A 148 6.02 23.86 -3.45
CA ASP A 148 5.57 23.63 -4.81
C ASP A 148 4.03 23.67 -4.88
N PRO A 149 3.42 24.64 -5.60
CA PRO A 149 1.97 24.75 -5.69
C PRO A 149 1.34 23.61 -6.50
N GLU A 150 2.12 22.88 -7.31
CA GLU A 150 1.63 21.70 -8.05
C GLU A 150 1.60 20.43 -7.18
N ARG A 151 2.02 20.51 -5.92
CA ARG A 151 1.96 19.37 -5.00
C ARG A 151 0.52 19.15 -4.55
N GLU A 152 0.03 17.92 -4.72
CA GLU A 152 -1.33 17.52 -4.38
C GLU A 152 -1.33 16.51 -3.23
N ARG A 153 -2.32 16.61 -2.34
CA ARG A 153 -2.50 15.66 -1.23
C ARG A 153 -3.31 14.47 -1.72
N CYS A 154 -2.70 13.29 -1.80
CA CYS A 154 -3.36 12.05 -2.16
C CYS A 154 -4.33 11.59 -1.06
N ALA A 155 -3.88 11.53 0.19
CA ALA A 155 -4.68 11.00 1.29
C ALA A 155 -4.24 11.53 2.66
N VAL A 156 -5.13 11.40 3.64
CA VAL A 156 -4.81 11.51 5.07
C VAL A 156 -4.99 10.13 5.69
N ILE A 157 -3.97 9.66 6.39
CA ILE A 157 -3.97 8.41 7.12
C ILE A 157 -4.74 8.62 8.42
N SER A 158 -5.97 8.10 8.48
CA SER A 158 -6.77 8.14 9.71
C SER A 158 -6.18 7.22 10.78
N HIS A 159 -5.98 5.95 10.40
CA HIS A 159 -5.38 4.93 11.24
C HIS A 159 -4.97 3.72 10.39
N ILE A 160 -3.81 3.14 10.68
CA ILE A 160 -3.37 1.83 10.14
C ILE A 160 -3.08 0.94 11.35
N PRO A 161 -3.78 -0.19 11.54
CA PRO A 161 -3.52 -1.06 12.67
C PRO A 161 -2.07 -1.57 12.70
N SER A 162 -1.61 -1.94 13.90
CA SER A 162 -0.26 -2.47 14.15
C SER A 162 0.16 -3.53 13.14
N GLY A 163 1.22 -3.25 12.38
CA GLY A 163 1.80 -4.17 11.39
C GLY A 163 0.96 -4.42 10.14
N GLU A 164 -0.20 -3.76 9.98
CA GLU A 164 -1.01 -3.92 8.78
C GLU A 164 -0.52 -3.02 7.65
N THR A 165 -0.94 -3.37 6.43
CA THR A 165 -0.64 -2.64 5.21
C THR A 165 -1.92 -2.09 4.61
N PHE A 166 -1.95 -0.79 4.32
CA PHE A 166 -3.13 -0.09 3.81
C PHE A 166 -2.86 0.53 2.44
N TYR A 167 -3.92 0.51 1.62
CA TYR A 167 -3.92 1.04 0.25
C TYR A 167 -4.62 2.40 0.21
N PHE A 168 -3.96 3.38 -0.38
CA PHE A 168 -4.45 4.75 -0.54
C PHE A 168 -4.58 5.08 -2.04
N PRO A 169 -5.80 5.16 -2.59
CA PRO A 169 -6.01 5.56 -3.98
C PRO A 169 -5.72 7.07 -4.14
N CYS A 170 -4.88 7.41 -5.11
CA CYS A 170 -4.40 8.78 -5.37
C CYS A 170 -4.93 9.38 -6.68
N SER A 171 -5.99 8.82 -7.28
CA SER A 171 -6.69 9.41 -8.43
C SER A 171 -5.81 9.87 -9.60
N SER A 172 -4.70 9.19 -9.87
CA SER A 172 -3.81 9.45 -11.02
C SER A 172 -3.08 10.81 -10.99
N ILE A 173 -2.59 11.24 -9.81
CA ILE A 173 -1.78 12.46 -9.66
C ILE A 173 -0.42 12.30 -10.35
N GLU A 174 -0.01 13.30 -11.16
CA GLU A 174 1.33 13.33 -11.73
C GLU A 174 2.38 13.76 -10.69
N GLY A 175 3.39 12.92 -10.46
CA GLY A 175 4.47 13.27 -9.55
C GLY A 175 5.74 12.45 -9.71
N ARG A 176 6.84 13.03 -9.26
CA ARG A 176 8.15 12.37 -9.12
C ARG A 176 8.47 12.07 -7.66
N TYR A 177 7.95 12.88 -6.74
CA TYR A 177 8.21 12.77 -5.32
C TYR A 177 6.94 12.36 -4.59
N VAL A 178 7.03 11.32 -3.76
CA VAL A 178 5.98 10.93 -2.81
C VAL A 178 6.49 11.19 -1.42
N THR A 179 5.74 11.98 -0.64
CA THR A 179 6.11 12.43 0.70
C THR A 179 5.04 12.00 1.70
N VAL A 180 5.45 11.33 2.77
CA VAL A 180 4.61 11.09 3.94
C VAL A 180 4.99 12.15 4.98
N PHE A 181 4.05 13.03 5.28
CA PHE A 181 4.22 14.19 6.16
C PHE A 181 3.35 14.02 7.39
N LEU A 182 3.90 14.10 8.60
CA LEU A 182 3.13 13.93 9.83
C LEU A 182 3.08 15.25 10.61
N PRO A 183 1.98 16.02 10.50
CA PRO A 183 1.89 17.32 11.16
C PRO A 183 1.80 17.20 12.68
N GLY A 184 2.34 18.20 13.37
CA GLY A 184 2.25 18.39 14.82
C GLY A 184 3.60 18.38 15.52
N SER A 185 3.57 18.76 16.80
CA SER A 185 4.77 18.83 17.66
C SER A 185 5.03 17.50 18.37
N GLY A 186 6.32 17.18 18.57
CA GLY A 186 6.75 15.97 19.29
C GLY A 186 6.34 14.67 18.60
N LYS A 187 6.24 14.69 17.27
CA LYS A 187 5.85 13.55 16.44
C LYS A 187 7.08 12.73 16.06
N VAL A 188 6.84 11.44 15.85
CA VAL A 188 7.84 10.47 15.37
C VAL A 188 7.23 9.74 14.19
N LEU A 189 7.86 9.83 13.02
CA LEU A 189 7.41 9.14 11.82
C LEU A 189 8.14 7.79 11.70
N ASN A 190 7.38 6.72 11.47
CA ASN A 190 7.88 5.35 11.44
C ASN A 190 7.10 4.54 10.40
N LEU A 191 7.77 4.21 9.30
CA LEU A 191 7.18 3.54 8.13
C LEU A 191 7.99 2.27 7.84
N CYS A 192 7.32 1.12 7.70
CA CYS A 192 8.00 -0.13 7.37
C CYS A 192 8.10 -0.38 5.87
N GLU A 193 7.10 0.01 5.09
CA GLU A 193 7.22 -0.03 3.64
C GLU A 193 6.29 1.02 3.02
N VAL A 194 6.75 1.64 1.94
CA VAL A 194 5.98 2.56 1.10
C VAL A 194 6.13 2.14 -0.34
N GLU A 195 5.02 1.75 -0.95
CA GLU A 195 4.99 1.31 -2.34
C GLU A 195 4.14 2.26 -3.17
N VAL A 196 4.54 2.46 -4.42
CA VAL A 196 3.92 3.43 -5.31
C VAL A 196 3.56 2.76 -6.63
N TYR A 197 2.34 2.96 -7.11
CA TYR A 197 1.79 2.28 -8.28
C TYR A 197 1.16 3.25 -9.28
N TYR A 198 1.10 2.84 -10.55
CA TYR A 198 0.54 3.64 -11.66
C TYR A 198 -0.99 3.84 -11.59
N GLY A 199 -1.47 4.94 -12.17
CA GLY A 199 -2.87 5.37 -12.25
C GLY A 199 -3.79 4.61 -13.21
N ASN A 200 -3.27 3.83 -14.14
CA ASN A 200 -4.04 3.37 -15.29
C ASN A 200 -4.64 1.96 -15.19
N HIS A 201 -4.69 1.36 -14.00
CA HIS A 201 -5.25 0.02 -13.84
C HIS A 201 -6.48 0.02 -12.94
N ILE A 202 -7.64 -0.17 -13.59
CA ILE A 202 -8.99 -0.31 -13.02
C ILE A 202 -9.07 -1.47 -12.00
N PHE A 203 -8.08 -2.38 -12.00
CA PHE A 203 -7.96 -3.50 -11.07
C PHE A 203 -6.51 -3.65 -10.62
N ILE A 204 -6.16 -3.13 -9.44
CA ILE A 204 -4.88 -3.47 -8.82
C ILE A 204 -5.08 -4.72 -7.98
N LEU A 205 -4.65 -5.87 -8.50
CA LEU A 205 -4.47 -7.09 -7.72
C LEU A 205 -3.17 -6.96 -6.91
N MET A 206 -3.28 -6.51 -5.66
CA MET A 206 -2.15 -6.54 -4.73
C MET A 206 -2.09 -7.89 -4.03
N LEU A 207 -1.01 -8.63 -4.24
CA LEU A 207 -0.68 -9.78 -3.41
C LEU A 207 0.00 -9.25 -2.14
N ILE A 208 -0.77 -9.03 -1.08
CA ILE A 208 -0.21 -8.71 0.23
C ILE A 208 0.18 -10.03 0.89
N GLN A 209 1.48 -10.37 0.85
CA GLN A 209 1.99 -11.47 1.65
C GLN A 209 2.05 -11.03 3.12
N LYS A 210 1.16 -11.54 3.96
CA LYS A 210 1.33 -11.43 5.41
C LYS A 210 2.44 -12.38 5.85
N SER A 211 3.53 -11.85 6.40
CA SER A 211 4.51 -12.64 7.16
C SER A 211 3.89 -13.05 8.50
N GLY A 212 3.34 -14.27 8.54
CA GLY A 212 3.08 -15.08 9.73
C GLY A 212 2.75 -14.36 11.05
N SER A 213 1.46 -14.31 11.40
CA SER A 213 1.03 -14.51 12.79
C SER A 213 -0.16 -15.45 12.82
N SER A 214 -0.14 -16.36 13.79
CA SER A 214 -1.16 -17.39 14.01
C SER A 214 -2.52 -16.74 14.27
N GLN A 215 -3.40 -16.73 13.27
CA GLN A 215 -4.82 -16.45 13.49
C GLN A 215 -5.57 -17.77 13.61
N THR A 216 -6.15 -17.96 14.80
CA THR A 216 -7.18 -18.96 15.09
C THR A 216 -8.36 -18.82 14.13
N PRO A 217 -9.11 -19.90 13.85
CA PRO A 217 -10.20 -19.86 12.88
C PRO A 217 -11.37 -19.09 13.48
N TRP A 218 -11.79 -18.00 12.82
CA TRP A 218 -13.10 -17.41 13.07
C TRP A 218 -14.16 -18.28 12.39
N THR A 219 -15.01 -18.88 13.20
CA THR A 219 -16.26 -19.52 12.81
C THR A 219 -17.26 -18.50 12.26
N CYS A 220 -18.05 -18.99 11.30
CA CYS A 220 -18.97 -18.30 10.38
C CYS A 220 -19.77 -17.11 10.91
#